data_AF-A0A7Y5MPH0-F1
#
_entry.id   AF-A0A7Y5MPH0-F1
#
_cell.length_a   1.000
_cell.length_b   1.000
_cell.length_c   1.000
_cell.angle_alpha   90.00
_cell.angle_beta   90.00
_cell.angle_gamma   90.00
#
_symmetry.space_group_name_H-M   'P 1'
#
loop_
_entity.id
_entity.type
_entity.pdbx_description
1 polymer ?
#
loop_
_entity_poly.entity_id
_entity_poly.type
_entity_poly.pdbx_seq_one_letter_code
_entity_poly.pdbx_strand_id
1 'polypeptide(L)'
;MSSEPIRDRLTPGDRPAEPDHPMVLEGGIVPGNTRFMAQCLLEELLLSGLGPTTIRAMAEDRNYQALNAARETLGAAVFEDILDSTAARVGVHRVVTREAAVPPAHNPDYRFLAHGVFEKGR
;
A
#
# COMPACT_ATOMS: atom_id res chain seq x y z
N MET A 1 51.85 -6.75 -21.67
CA MET A 1 50.45 -6.26 -21.66
C MET A 1 49.58 -7.39 -22.20
N SER A 2 48.79 -8.04 -21.34
CA SER A 2 47.81 -9.05 -21.75
C SER A 2 46.45 -8.53 -21.36
N SER A 3 45.65 -8.15 -22.35
CA SER A 3 44.26 -7.74 -22.22
C SER A 3 43.40 -8.98 -22.08
N GLU A 4 42.96 -9.31 -20.86
CA GLU A 4 41.87 -10.27 -20.71
C GLU A 4 40.59 -9.67 -21.31
N PRO A 5 39.84 -10.42 -22.13
CA PRO A 5 38.58 -9.93 -22.66
C PRO A 5 37.56 -9.84 -21.51
N ILE A 6 36.83 -8.73 -21.47
CA ILE A 6 35.68 -8.51 -20.60
C ILE A 6 34.70 -9.66 -20.87
N ARG A 7 34.61 -10.62 -19.95
CA ARG A 7 33.64 -11.71 -20.03
C ARG A 7 32.25 -11.10 -20.24
N ASP A 8 31.59 -11.57 -21.28
CA ASP A 8 30.28 -11.11 -21.75
C ASP A 8 29.34 -10.85 -20.57
N ARG A 9 28.90 -9.59 -20.44
CA ARG A 9 27.78 -9.22 -19.57
C ARG A 9 26.49 -9.69 -20.24
N LEU A 10 26.26 -11.01 -20.22
CA LEU A 10 24.98 -11.58 -20.61
C LEU A 10 23.90 -11.04 -19.68
N THR A 11 22.83 -10.50 -20.27
CA THR A 11 21.65 -10.09 -19.49
C THR A 11 21.05 -11.33 -18.83
N PRO A 12 20.33 -11.22 -17.69
CA PRO A 12 19.80 -12.38 -16.99
C PRO A 12 18.96 -13.34 -17.86
N GLY A 13 18.31 -12.85 -18.92
CA GLY A 13 17.55 -13.67 -19.87
C GLY A 13 18.41 -14.41 -20.92
N ASP A 14 19.64 -13.95 -21.15
CA ASP A 14 20.59 -14.54 -22.11
C ASP A 14 21.54 -15.55 -21.47
N ARG A 15 21.43 -15.74 -20.14
CA ARG A 15 22.22 -16.75 -19.43
C ARG A 15 21.65 -18.14 -19.77
N PRO A 16 22.49 -19.09 -20.22
CA PRO A 16 22.04 -20.47 -20.34
C PRO A 16 21.54 -20.93 -18.97
N ALA A 17 20.32 -21.50 -18.93
CA ALA A 17 19.76 -22.05 -17.71
C ALA A 17 20.70 -23.15 -17.19
N GLU A 18 21.21 -23.00 -15.97
CA GLU A 18 22.11 -24.01 -15.40
C GLU A 18 21.31 -25.32 -15.19
N PRO A 19 21.72 -26.44 -15.82
CA PRO A 19 20.94 -27.68 -15.87
C PRO A 19 20.94 -28.46 -14.54
N ASP A 20 21.80 -28.10 -13.59
CA ASP A 20 22.05 -28.92 -12.40
C ASP A 20 20.93 -28.85 -11.36
N HIS A 21 20.02 -27.87 -11.48
CA HIS A 21 18.88 -27.69 -10.58
C HIS A 21 17.63 -27.35 -11.39
N PRO A 22 16.79 -28.34 -11.78
CA PRO A 22 15.52 -28.02 -12.43
C PRO A 22 14.70 -27.16 -11.48
N MET A 23 14.34 -25.94 -11.93
CA MET A 23 13.29 -25.17 -11.26
C MET A 23 11.97 -25.91 -11.47
N VAL A 24 11.62 -26.78 -10.52
CA VAL A 24 10.32 -27.44 -10.52
C VAL A 24 9.29 -26.47 -9.97
N LEU A 25 8.35 -26.08 -10.81
CA LEU A 25 7.22 -25.27 -10.39
C LEU A 25 6.14 -26.22 -9.83
N GLU A 26 6.16 -26.45 -8.52
CA GLU A 26 5.13 -27.24 -7.85
C GLU A 26 3.99 -26.32 -7.38
N GLY A 27 2.84 -26.44 -8.02
CA GLY A 27 1.61 -25.75 -7.60
C GLY A 27 0.83 -26.62 -6.63
N GLY A 28 0.69 -26.18 -5.37
CA GLY A 28 -0.21 -26.78 -4.39
C GLY A 28 -1.43 -25.91 -4.15
N ILE A 29 -2.61 -26.53 -4.02
CA ILE A 29 -3.80 -25.84 -3.49
C ILE A 29 -3.72 -25.92 -1.97
N VAL A 30 -3.33 -24.84 -1.32
CA VAL A 30 -3.42 -24.72 0.14
C VAL A 30 -4.80 -24.17 0.48
N PRO A 31 -5.61 -24.87 1.29
CA PRO A 31 -6.87 -24.32 1.76
C PRO A 31 -6.59 -23.03 2.55
N GLY A 32 -6.97 -21.90 1.96
CA GLY A 32 -6.78 -20.59 2.57
C GLY A 32 -7.64 -20.44 3.81
N ASN A 33 -7.08 -19.87 4.88
CA ASN A 33 -7.86 -19.42 6.01
C ASN A 33 -8.50 -18.07 5.65
N THR A 34 -9.75 -18.10 5.16
CA THR A 34 -10.48 -16.90 4.72
C THR A 34 -10.52 -15.80 5.77
N ARG A 35 -10.64 -16.16 7.06
CA ARG A 35 -10.65 -15.18 8.16
C ARG A 35 -9.31 -14.45 8.24
N PHE A 36 -8.21 -15.19 8.19
CA PHE A 36 -6.87 -14.62 8.21
C PHE A 36 -6.59 -13.77 6.96
N MET A 37 -6.97 -14.26 5.78
CA MET A 37 -6.81 -13.51 4.53
C MET A 37 -7.61 -12.20 4.52
N ALA A 38 -8.84 -12.24 5.02
CA ALA A 38 -9.67 -11.05 5.18
C ALA A 38 -9.02 -10.06 6.15
N GLN A 39 -8.51 -10.53 7.29
CA GLN A 39 -7.80 -9.67 8.24
C GLN A 39 -6.58 -8.99 7.59
N CYS A 40 -5.73 -9.73 6.86
CA CYS A 40 -4.58 -9.15 6.16
C CYS A 40 -5.01 -8.08 5.14
N LEU A 41 -6.03 -8.37 4.33
CA LEU A 41 -6.56 -7.41 3.37
C LEU A 41 -7.06 -6.13 4.08
N LEU A 42 -7.77 -6.27 5.19
CA LEU A 42 -8.29 -5.16 5.98
C LEU A 42 -7.16 -4.33 6.61
N GLU A 43 -6.14 -4.99 7.17
CA GLU A 43 -4.94 -4.34 7.70
C GLU A 43 -4.29 -3.45 6.63
N GLU A 44 -4.10 -3.96 5.40
CA GLU A 44 -3.46 -3.18 4.35
C GLU A 44 -4.30 -1.99 3.86
N LEU A 45 -5.61 -2.14 3.77
CA LEU A 45 -6.49 -1.02 3.41
C LEU A 45 -6.46 0.07 4.48
N LEU A 46 -6.46 -0.33 5.76
CA LEU A 46 -6.36 0.60 6.89
C LEU A 46 -5.01 1.31 6.92
N LEU A 47 -3.90 0.60 6.71
CA LEU A 47 -2.55 1.16 6.62
C LEU A 47 -2.37 2.08 5.40
N SER A 48 -3.11 1.81 4.32
CA SER A 48 -3.18 2.68 3.14
C SER A 48 -4.05 3.93 3.34
N GLY A 49 -4.65 4.10 4.53
CA GLY A 49 -5.41 5.29 4.91
C GLY A 49 -6.92 5.21 4.65
N LEU A 50 -7.45 4.07 4.21
CA LEU A 50 -8.91 3.90 4.08
C LEU A 50 -9.54 3.75 5.46
N GLY A 51 -10.65 4.45 5.68
CA GLY A 51 -11.40 4.35 6.92
C GLY A 51 -12.33 3.13 6.95
N PRO A 52 -12.70 2.62 8.14
CA PRO A 52 -13.63 1.50 8.28
C PRO A 52 -14.96 1.70 7.54
N THR A 53 -15.52 2.91 7.57
CA THR A 53 -16.76 3.25 6.85
C THR A 53 -16.62 3.09 5.33
N THR A 54 -15.49 3.49 4.75
CA THR A 54 -15.21 3.32 3.32
C THR A 54 -15.07 1.84 2.98
N ILE A 55 -14.36 1.08 3.80
CA ILE A 55 -14.13 -0.35 3.60
C ILE A 55 -15.45 -1.13 3.65
N ARG A 56 -16.38 -0.78 4.54
CA ARG A 56 -17.74 -1.35 4.58
C ARG A 56 -18.48 -1.15 3.26
N ALA A 57 -18.51 0.09 2.77
CA ALA A 57 -19.18 0.42 1.52
C ALA A 57 -18.55 -0.35 0.34
N MET A 58 -17.22 -0.48 0.31
CA MET A 58 -16.53 -1.28 -0.71
C MET A 58 -16.89 -2.77 -0.61
N ALA A 59 -17.03 -3.33 0.60
CA ALA A 59 -17.38 -4.73 0.78
C ALA A 59 -18.80 -5.09 0.31
N GLU A 60 -19.69 -4.10 0.22
CA GLU A 60 -21.04 -4.26 -0.33
C GLU A 60 -21.09 -4.12 -1.87
N ASP A 61 -20.06 -3.54 -2.49
CA ASP A 61 -19.98 -3.34 -3.93
C ASP A 61 -19.23 -4.50 -4.62
N ARG A 62 -19.90 -5.14 -5.57
CA ARG A 62 -19.38 -6.27 -6.37
C ARG A 62 -18.17 -5.90 -7.24
N ASN A 63 -17.92 -4.61 -7.47
CA ASN A 63 -16.71 -4.15 -8.14
C ASN A 63 -15.45 -4.43 -7.31
N TYR A 64 -15.57 -4.52 -5.98
CA TYR A 64 -14.46 -4.87 -5.08
C TYR A 64 -14.51 -6.36 -4.72
N GLN A 65 -14.28 -7.19 -5.74
CA GLN A 65 -14.50 -8.65 -5.69
C GLN A 65 -13.87 -9.34 -4.47
N ALA A 66 -12.64 -8.96 -4.09
CA ALA A 66 -11.95 -9.57 -2.94
C ALA A 66 -12.65 -9.26 -1.60
N LEU A 67 -13.05 -8.01 -1.38
CA LEU A 67 -13.76 -7.60 -0.16
C LEU A 67 -15.17 -8.18 -0.14
N ASN A 68 -15.88 -8.11 -1.27
CA ASN A 68 -17.22 -8.66 -1.40
C ASN A 68 -17.23 -10.18 -1.17
N ALA A 69 -16.32 -10.92 -1.81
CA ALA A 69 -16.20 -12.37 -1.60
C ALA A 69 -15.81 -12.72 -0.16
N ALA A 70 -14.92 -11.95 0.48
CA ALA A 70 -14.57 -12.15 1.88
C ALA A 70 -15.78 -11.97 2.80
N ARG A 71 -16.58 -10.90 2.58
CA ARG A 71 -17.80 -10.62 3.35
C ARG A 71 -18.86 -11.69 3.15
N GLU A 72 -19.12 -12.11 1.92
CA GLU A 72 -20.10 -13.17 1.62
C GLU A 72 -19.68 -14.52 2.20
N THR A 73 -18.39 -14.86 2.13
CA THR A 73 -17.88 -16.15 2.64
C THR A 73 -17.88 -16.22 4.16
N LEU A 74 -17.54 -15.13 4.84
CA LEU A 74 -17.49 -15.08 6.30
C LEU A 74 -18.87 -14.79 6.93
N GLY A 75 -19.77 -14.17 6.18
CA GLY A 75 -20.98 -13.55 6.68
C GLY A 75 -20.73 -12.14 7.21
N ALA A 76 -21.71 -11.26 7.01
CA ALA A 76 -21.58 -9.83 7.32
C ALA A 76 -21.16 -9.57 8.77
N ALA A 77 -21.83 -10.16 9.76
CA ALA A 77 -21.51 -9.93 11.17
C ALA A 77 -20.06 -10.30 11.53
N VAL A 78 -19.56 -11.43 11.01
CA VAL A 78 -18.19 -11.88 11.27
C VAL A 78 -17.18 -10.95 10.59
N PHE A 79 -17.48 -10.51 9.37
CA PHE A 79 -16.65 -9.55 8.65
C PHE A 79 -16.55 -8.21 9.39
N GLU A 80 -17.67 -7.69 9.89
CA GLU A 80 -17.73 -6.45 10.67
C GLU A 80 -16.89 -6.54 11.95
N ASP A 81 -17.01 -7.65 12.70
CA ASP A 81 -16.19 -7.89 13.90
C ASP A 81 -14.69 -7.90 13.59
N ILE A 82 -14.29 -8.49 12.45
CA ILE A 82 -12.89 -8.50 12.02
C ILE A 82 -12.45 -7.08 11.65
N LEU A 83 -13.26 -6.34 10.91
CA LEU A 83 -12.93 -4.96 10.53
C LEU A 83 -12.76 -4.06 11.75
N ASP A 84 -13.69 -4.09 12.71
CA ASP A 84 -13.62 -3.23 13.89
C ASP A 84 -12.44 -3.58 14.79
N SER A 85 -12.19 -4.88 15.02
CA SER A 85 -11.04 -5.33 15.80
C SER A 85 -9.71 -4.99 15.12
N THR A 86 -9.64 -5.08 13.78
CA THR A 86 -8.46 -4.72 13.00
C THR A 86 -8.22 -3.21 13.02
N ALA A 87 -9.27 -2.41 12.83
CA ALA A 87 -9.19 -0.95 12.89
C ALA A 87 -8.73 -0.45 14.27
N ALA A 88 -9.21 -1.08 15.35
CA ALA A 88 -8.76 -0.79 16.70
C ALA A 88 -7.27 -1.11 16.90
N ARG A 89 -6.78 -2.23 16.34
CA ARG A 89 -5.38 -2.66 16.42
C ARG A 89 -4.43 -1.80 15.61
N VAL A 90 -4.81 -1.43 14.38
CA VAL A 90 -3.96 -0.61 13.51
C VAL A 90 -3.70 0.76 14.14
N GLY A 91 -4.62 1.23 14.99
CA GLY A 91 -4.43 2.43 15.78
C GLY A 91 -4.44 3.66 14.88
N VAL A 92 -5.49 4.48 14.98
CA VAL A 92 -5.70 5.66 14.14
C VAL A 92 -4.56 6.68 14.34
N HIS A 93 -3.43 6.52 13.65
CA HIS A 93 -2.48 7.59 13.39
C HIS A 93 -3.00 8.39 12.20
N ARG A 94 -4.07 9.16 12.44
CA ARG A 94 -4.48 10.21 11.50
C ARG A 94 -3.57 11.40 11.69
N VAL A 95 -2.55 11.53 10.85
CA VAL A 95 -1.90 12.82 10.64
C VAL A 95 -2.74 13.58 9.62
N VAL A 96 -3.43 14.63 10.08
CA VAL A 96 -4.04 15.60 9.17
C VAL A 96 -2.95 16.57 8.75
N THR A 97 -2.35 16.35 7.58
CA THR A 97 -1.48 17.35 6.96
C THR A 97 -2.36 18.41 6.30
N ARG A 98 -2.28 19.65 6.77
CA ARG A 98 -2.76 20.80 6.01
C ARG A 98 -1.58 21.28 5.18
N GLU A 99 -1.73 21.27 3.86
CA GLU A 99 -0.81 21.97 2.99
C GLU A 99 -0.86 23.45 3.40
N ALA A 100 0.24 23.96 3.95
CA ALA A 100 0.38 25.39 4.14
C ALA A 100 0.27 26.01 2.75
N ALA A 101 -0.70 26.91 2.55
CA ALA A 101 -0.85 27.64 1.30
C ALA A 101 0.53 28.15 0.90
N VAL A 102 1.04 27.69 -0.24
CA VAL A 102 2.27 28.22 -0.81
C VAL A 102 2.01 29.71 -0.99
N PRO A 103 2.67 30.61 -0.23
CA PRO A 103 2.52 32.02 -0.50
C PRO A 103 3.00 32.21 -1.95
N PRO A 104 2.19 32.85 -2.82
CA PRO A 104 2.56 33.04 -4.21
C PRO A 104 3.95 33.65 -4.23
N ALA A 105 4.90 32.95 -4.85
CA ALA A 105 6.34 33.25 -4.80
C ALA A 105 6.73 34.66 -5.27
N HIS A 106 5.76 35.48 -5.70
CA HIS A 106 5.94 36.84 -6.20
C HIS A 106 4.85 37.81 -5.75
N ASN A 107 4.27 37.67 -4.54
CA ASN A 107 3.45 38.75 -3.98
C ASN A 107 4.35 39.78 -3.26
N PRO A 108 4.51 41.02 -3.79
CA PRO A 108 5.36 42.05 -3.19
C PRO A 108 4.88 42.53 -1.80
N ASP A 109 3.65 42.19 -1.41
CA ASP A 109 3.09 42.57 -0.09
C ASP A 109 3.60 41.68 1.06
N TYR A 110 4.29 40.58 0.76
CA TYR A 110 4.80 39.63 1.76
C TYR A 110 6.32 39.67 1.82
N ARG A 111 6.86 39.96 3.00
CA ARG A 111 8.30 39.92 3.26
C ARG A 111 8.67 38.60 3.92
N PHE A 112 9.70 37.94 3.40
CA PHE A 112 10.28 36.76 4.03
C PHE A 112 11.09 37.18 5.26
N LEU A 113 10.72 36.66 6.43
CA LEU A 113 11.52 36.76 7.64
C LEU A 113 12.33 35.47 7.81
N ALA A 114 13.54 35.58 8.38
CA ALA A 114 14.33 34.41 8.73
C ALA A 114 13.51 33.45 9.61
N HIS A 115 13.69 32.14 9.41
CA HIS A 115 12.90 31.04 10.01
C HIS A 115 11.56 30.69 9.33
N GLY A 116 11.35 31.12 8.08
CA GLY A 116 10.22 30.63 7.27
C GLY A 116 8.86 31.24 7.62
N VAL A 117 8.88 32.41 8.26
CA VAL A 117 7.67 33.17 8.63
C VAL A 117 7.47 34.30 7.62
N PHE A 118 6.24 34.45 7.13
CA PHE A 118 5.85 35.53 6.22
C PHE A 118 5.00 36.55 6.99
N GLU A 119 5.30 37.83 6.86
CA GLU A 119 4.51 38.93 7.42
C GLU A 119 3.99 39.82 6.29
N LYS A 120 2.73 40.24 6.38
CA LYS A 120 2.11 41.16 5.42
C LYS A 120 2.51 42.59 5.78
N GLY A 121 3.15 43.31 4.84
CA GLY A 121 3.45 44.73 5.00
C GLY A 121 2.17 45.55 5.18
N ARG A 122 2.18 46.53 6.08
CA ARG A 122 1.08 47.49 6.24
C ARG A 122 1.02 48.47 5.08
#